data_AF-A0A2T2S0U6-F1
#
_entry.id   AF-A0A2T2S0U6-F1
#
_cell.length_a   1.000
_cell.length_b   1.000
_cell.length_c   1.000
_cell.angle_alpha   90.00
_cell.angle_beta   90.00
_cell.angle_gamma   90.00
#
_symmetry.space_group_name_H-M   'P 1'
#
loop_
_entity.id
_entity.type
_entity.pdbx_description
1 polymer ?
#
loop_
_entity_poly.entity_id
_entity_poly.type
_entity_poly.pdbx_seq_one_letter_code
_entity_poly.pdbx_strand_id
1 'polypeptide(L)'
;MSDSKSNPKVANPKSAEEIEAAITELEKSREKIVNDVFQMAQRVEWSTKAAMEHIGQNPEIVKIDAAIEELQAKQAALGSAQSEQSER
;
A
#
# COMPACT_ATOMS: atom_id res chain seq x y z
N MET A 1 -0.07 8.56 -31.78
CA MET A 1 0.71 8.06 -30.62
C MET A 1 0.34 8.92 -29.44
N SER A 2 -0.57 8.44 -28.58
CA SER A 2 -1.08 9.21 -27.44
C SER A 2 -1.06 8.31 -26.21
N ASP A 3 0.13 7.94 -25.78
CA ASP A 3 0.34 7.27 -24.50
C ASP A 3 0.17 8.31 -23.38
N SER A 4 -1.09 8.48 -22.97
CA SER A 4 -1.44 9.21 -21.76
C SER A 4 -0.96 8.38 -20.57
N LYS A 5 0.13 8.83 -19.95
CA LYS A 5 0.67 8.33 -18.69
C LYS A 5 -0.47 8.14 -17.69
N SER A 6 -0.78 6.87 -17.43
CA SER A 6 -1.66 6.38 -16.39
C SER A 6 -1.14 6.85 -15.03
N ASN A 7 -1.74 7.92 -14.53
CA ASN A 7 -1.79 8.18 -13.09
C ASN A 7 -2.69 7.08 -12.49
N PRO A 8 -2.23 6.22 -11.56
CA PRO A 8 -3.15 5.31 -10.89
C PRO A 8 -3.93 6.17 -9.88
N LYS A 9 -4.94 6.86 -10.40
CA LYS A 9 -6.07 7.29 -9.58
C LYS A 9 -6.68 5.98 -9.12
N VAL A 10 -6.37 5.55 -7.90
CA VAL A 10 -7.02 4.41 -7.27
C VAL A 10 -8.51 4.69 -7.33
N ALA A 11 -9.18 4.08 -8.31
CA ALA A 11 -10.61 4.19 -8.47
C ALA A 11 -11.19 3.59 -7.20
N ASN A 12 -12.06 4.32 -6.50
CA ASN A 12 -12.63 3.93 -5.22
C ASN A 12 -13.15 2.47 -5.32
N PRO A 13 -12.39 1.49 -4.81
CA PRO A 13 -12.60 0.09 -5.18
C PRO A 13 -13.91 -0.38 -4.55
N LYS A 14 -14.74 -1.05 -5.35
CA LYS A 14 -16.14 -1.37 -5.02
C LYS A 14 -16.36 -2.82 -4.67
N SER A 15 -15.40 -3.70 -4.98
CA SER A 15 -15.45 -5.13 -4.63
C SER A 15 -14.28 -5.52 -3.73
N ALA A 16 -14.42 -6.66 -3.05
CA ALA A 16 -13.36 -7.24 -2.23
C ALA A 16 -12.09 -7.55 -3.06
N GLU A 17 -12.27 -8.01 -4.30
CA GLU A 17 -11.18 -8.31 -5.26
C GLU A 17 -10.44 -7.04 -5.71
N GLU A 18 -11.18 -5.96 -6.01
CA GLU A 18 -10.58 -4.68 -6.36
C GLU A 18 -9.80 -4.07 -5.18
N ILE A 19 -10.32 -4.24 -3.95
CA ILE A 19 -9.62 -3.81 -2.73
C ILE A 19 -8.33 -4.63 -2.52
N GLU A 20 -8.38 -5.95 -2.69
CA GLU A 20 -7.20 -6.81 -2.56
C GLU A 20 -6.12 -6.46 -3.59
N ALA A 21 -6.51 -6.21 -4.84
CA ALA A 21 -5.60 -5.76 -5.88
C ALA A 21 -4.94 -4.41 -5.54
N ALA A 22 -5.73 -3.46 -5.01
CA ALA A 22 -5.22 -2.16 -4.58
C ALA A 22 -4.25 -2.25 -3.40
N ILE A 23 -4.56 -3.08 -2.39
CA ILE A 23 -3.65 -3.37 -1.27
C ILE A 23 -2.34 -3.97 -1.80
N THR A 24 -2.42 -4.95 -2.69
CA THR A 24 -1.24 -5.60 -3.28
C THR A 24 -0.34 -4.61 -4.02
N GLU A 25 -0.91 -3.66 -4.76
CA GLU A 25 -0.14 -2.62 -5.47
C GLU A 25 0.56 -1.65 -4.49
N LEU A 26 -0.14 -1.27 -3.41
CA LEU A 26 0.40 -0.44 -2.35
C LEU A 26 1.55 -1.14 -1.60
N GLU A 27 1.42 -2.42 -1.28
CA GLU A 27 2.48 -3.22 -0.64
C GLU A 27 3.72 -3.33 -1.52
N LYS A 28 3.57 -3.56 -2.82
CA LYS A 28 4.70 -3.55 -3.78
C LYS A 28 5.37 -2.18 -3.84
N SER A 29 4.59 -1.11 -3.78
CA SER A 29 5.12 0.26 -3.76
C SER A 29 5.94 0.51 -2.50
N ARG A 30 5.42 0.08 -1.34
CA ARG A 30 6.12 0.14 -0.05
C ARG A 30 7.42 -0.65 -0.06
N GLU A 31 7.39 -1.89 -0.57
CA GLU A 31 8.57 -2.75 -0.70
C GLU A 31 9.65 -2.09 -1.54
N LYS A 32 9.28 -1.49 -2.69
CA LYS A 32 10.22 -0.76 -3.54
C LYS A 32 10.90 0.38 -2.78
N ILE A 33 10.16 1.19 -2.02
CA ILE A 33 10.73 2.29 -1.24
C ILE A 33 11.71 1.75 -0.19
N VAL A 34 11.33 0.70 0.53
CA VAL A 34 12.20 0.07 1.53
C VAL A 34 13.50 -0.44 0.89
N ASN A 35 13.40 -1.12 -0.26
CA ASN A 35 14.55 -1.61 -1.00
C ASN A 35 15.44 -0.47 -1.50
N ASP A 36 14.85 0.61 -2.03
CA ASP A 36 15.58 1.80 -2.48
C ASP A 36 16.37 2.44 -1.31
N VAL A 37 15.76 2.53 -0.13
CA VAL A 37 16.44 3.03 1.09
C VAL A 37 17.56 2.09 1.52
N PHE A 38 17.37 0.78 1.50
CA PHE A 38 18.45 -0.16 1.84
C PHE A 38 19.62 -0.10 0.85
N GLN A 39 19.35 0.03 -0.45
CA GLN A 39 20.42 0.20 -1.43
C GLN A 39 21.18 1.52 -1.24
N MET A 40 20.45 2.61 -0.94
CA MET A 40 21.08 3.89 -0.61
C MET A 40 21.93 3.76 0.65
N ALA A 41 21.38 3.18 1.71
CA ALA A 41 22.06 2.96 2.99
C ALA A 41 23.36 2.18 2.81
N GLN A 42 23.38 1.14 1.97
CA GLN A 42 24.60 0.39 1.65
C GLN A 42 25.65 1.26 0.95
N ARG A 43 25.25 2.12 0.01
CA ARG A 43 26.17 3.01 -0.73
C ARG A 43 26.80 4.08 0.15
N VAL A 44 26.09 4.52 1.20
CA VAL A 44 26.56 5.56 2.13
C VAL A 44 26.96 5.00 3.50
N GLU A 45 27.14 3.68 3.60
CA GLU A 45 27.56 2.95 4.81
C GLU A 45 26.71 3.26 6.06
N TRP A 46 25.41 3.49 5.87
CA TRP A 46 24.50 3.62 6.99
C TRP A 46 24.39 2.32 7.76
N SER A 47 24.37 2.44 9.09
CA SER A 47 24.00 1.32 9.94
C SER A 47 22.56 0.88 9.67
N THR A 48 22.26 -0.40 9.89
CA THR A 48 20.89 -0.94 9.78
C THR A 48 19.90 -0.15 10.62
N LYS A 49 20.30 0.29 11.83
CA LYS A 49 19.46 1.10 12.71
C LYS A 49 19.08 2.44 12.05
N ALA A 50 20.04 3.14 11.46
CA ALA A 50 19.81 4.42 10.78
C ALA A 50 18.91 4.24 9.55
N ALA A 51 19.10 3.16 8.78
CA ALA A 51 18.24 2.83 7.64
C ALA A 51 16.80 2.55 8.09
N MET A 52 16.59 1.78 9.16
CA MET A 52 15.26 1.50 9.70
C MET A 52 14.57 2.75 10.26
N GLU A 53 15.32 3.62 10.94
CA GLU A 53 14.78 4.90 11.42
C GLU A 53 14.33 5.79 10.25
N HIS A 54 15.12 5.84 9.18
CA HIS A 54 14.76 6.58 7.97
C HIS A 54 13.53 5.99 7.26
N ILE A 55 13.42 4.66 7.19
CA ILE A 55 12.23 3.97 6.68
C ILE A 55 10.99 4.35 7.51
N GLY A 56 11.09 4.30 8.84
CA GLY A 56 9.97 4.62 9.73
C GLY A 56 9.51 6.08 9.68
N GLN A 57 10.39 6.99 9.27
CA GLN A 57 10.10 8.43 9.09
C GLN A 57 9.71 8.80 7.66
N ASN A 58 9.69 7.83 6.73
CA ASN A 58 9.41 8.12 5.33
C ASN A 58 7.92 8.47 5.13
N PRO A 59 7.60 9.70 4.68
CA PRO A 59 6.22 10.16 4.58
C PRO A 59 5.40 9.39 3.53
N GLU A 60 6.04 8.84 2.50
CA GLU A 60 5.35 8.03 1.49
C GLU A 60 4.97 6.66 2.07
N ILE A 61 5.83 6.05 2.89
CA ILE A 61 5.49 4.80 3.60
C ILE A 61 4.31 5.04 4.55
N VAL A 62 4.33 6.13 5.32
CA VAL A 62 3.21 6.47 6.22
C VAL A 62 1.89 6.63 5.47
N LYS A 63 1.89 7.28 4.30
CA LYS A 63 0.69 7.41 3.47
C LYS A 63 0.22 6.06 2.93
N ILE A 64 1.15 5.22 2.49
CA ILE A 64 0.83 3.88 1.99
C ILE A 64 0.22 3.02 3.10
N ASP A 65 0.82 3.02 4.29
CA ASP A 65 0.34 2.26 5.44
C ASP A 65 -1.09 2.70 5.83
N ALA A 66 -1.35 4.01 5.87
CA ALA A 66 -2.70 4.55 6.12
C ALA A 66 -3.71 4.15 5.04
N ALA A 67 -3.32 4.14 3.76
CA ALA A 67 -4.20 3.73 2.67
C ALA A 67 -4.52 2.23 2.72
N ILE A 68 -3.54 1.39 3.08
CA ILE A 68 -3.74 -0.05 3.30
C ILE A 68 -4.72 -0.27 4.45
N GLU A 69 -4.55 0.43 5.57
CA GLU A 69 -5.45 0.31 6.72
C GLU A 69 -6.90 0.71 6.36
N GLU A 70 -7.09 1.81 5.62
CA GLU A 70 -8.41 2.23 5.14
C GLU A 70 -9.06 1.17 4.24
N LEU A 71 -8.27 0.58 3.32
CA LEU A 71 -8.74 -0.46 2.40
C LEU A 71 -9.08 -1.75 3.14
N GLN A 72 -8.26 -2.17 4.10
CA GLN A 72 -8.54 -3.33 4.94
C GLN A 72 -9.83 -3.14 5.77
N ALA A 73 -10.05 -1.94 6.30
CA ALA A 73 -11.30 -1.60 6.99
C ALA A 73 -12.52 -1.69 6.05
N LYS A 74 -12.40 -1.20 4.81
CA LYS A 74 -13.44 -1.35 3.78
C LYS A 74 -13.70 -2.82 3.42
N GLN A 75 -12.63 -3.62 3.28
CA GLN A 75 -12.75 -5.04 2.98
C GLN A 75 -13.46 -5.81 4.09
N ALA A 76 -13.11 -5.54 5.35
CA ALA A 76 -13.78 -6.11 6.51
C ALA A 76 -15.28 -5.76 6.54
N ALA A 77 -15.62 -4.49 6.26
CA ALA A 77 -17.03 -4.05 6.20
C ALA A 77 -17.83 -4.76 5.09
N LEU A 78 -17.22 -5.02 3.93
CA LEU A 78 -17.85 -5.79 2.85
C LEU A 78 -18.07 -7.26 3.24
N GLY A 79 -17.09 -7.88 3.91
CA GLY A 79 -17.21 -9.26 4.40
C GLY A 79 -18.32 -9.45 5.44
N SER A 80 -18.53 -8.46 6.31
CA SER A 80 -19.66 -8.43 7.26
C SER A 80 -21.02 -8.24 6.57
N ALA A 81 -21.10 -7.40 5.53
CA ALA A 81 -22.35 -7.18 4.80
C ALA A 81 -22.79 -8.40 3.95
N GLN A 82 -21.83 -9.15 3.40
CA GLN A 82 -22.13 -10.36 2.61
C GLN A 82 -22.59 -11.55 3.46
N SER A 83 -22.15 -11.62 4.72
CA SER A 83 -22.57 -12.69 5.65
C SER A 83 -24.01 -12.49 6.14
N GLU A 84 -24.45 -11.25 6.35
CA GLU A 84 -25.84 -10.94 6.76
C GLU A 84 -26.90 -11.17 5.66
N GLN A 85 -26.51 -11.16 4.38
CA GLN A 85 -27.43 -11.41 3.26
C GLN A 85 -27.66 -12.90 2.96
N SER A 86 -26.82 -13.80 3.49
CA SER A 86 -26.97 -15.25 3.29
C SER A 86 -27.90 -15.93 4.30
N GLU A 87 -28.38 -15.21 5.32
CA GLU A 87 -29.21 -15.75 6.41
C GLU A 87 -30.70 -15.31 6.34
N ARG A 88 -31.14 -14.67 5.26
CA ARG A 88 -32.54 -14.30 5.00
C ARG A 88 -33.13 -15.10 3.84
#